data_AF-A0A0M9WTY8-F1
#
_entry.id   AF-A0A0M9WTY8-F1
#
_cell.length_a   1.000
_cell.length_b   1.000
_cell.length_c   1.000
_cell.angle_alpha   90.00
_cell.angle_beta   90.00
_cell.angle_gamma   90.00
#
_symmetry.space_group_name_H-M   'P 1'
#
loop_
_entity.id
_entity.type
_entity.pdbx_description
1 polymer ?
#
loop_
_entity_poly.entity_id
_entity_poly.type
_entity_poly.pdbx_seq_one_letter_code
_entity_poly.pdbx_strand_id
1 'polypeptide(L)'
;MREGCYKEGAKSKTYSVTIKSDTHAEQEAFQNTEAFKRLAANCYKVEAKNSELKNGHGYDTASTAGLFGMEIQGATTIFAVNLKRILKLLNENE
;
A
#
# COMPACT_ATOMS: atom_id res chain seq x y z
N MET A 1 -15.46 -33.27 -13.69
CA MET A 1 -14.93 -32.60 -14.90
C MET A 1 -15.58 -33.03 -16.22
N ARG A 2 -16.61 -33.90 -16.22
CA ARG A 2 -17.24 -34.41 -17.46
C ARG A 2 -18.50 -33.64 -17.88
N GLU A 3 -19.13 -32.88 -17.00
CA GLU A 3 -20.36 -32.15 -17.31
C GLU A 3 -20.05 -30.72 -17.74
N GLY A 4 -20.53 -30.33 -18.92
CA GLY A 4 -20.50 -28.95 -19.44
C GLY A 4 -19.57 -28.68 -20.62
N CYS A 5 -18.46 -29.41 -20.76
CA CYS A 5 -17.46 -29.16 -21.84
C CYS A 5 -17.54 -30.14 -23.02
N TYR A 6 -18.49 -31.09 -23.02
CA TYR A 6 -18.58 -32.15 -24.01
C TYR A 6 -19.71 -31.87 -25.01
N LYS A 7 -19.37 -31.81 -26.31
CA LYS A 7 -20.34 -31.93 -27.40
C LYS A 7 -20.28 -33.37 -27.92
N GLU A 8 -21.42 -34.07 -27.94
CA GLU A 8 -21.51 -35.42 -28.52
C GLU A 8 -21.07 -35.41 -29.99
N GLY A 9 -20.15 -36.33 -30.34
CA GLY A 9 -19.63 -36.49 -31.70
C GLY A 9 -18.28 -35.82 -32.02
N ALA A 10 -17.66 -35.10 -31.08
CA ALA A 10 -16.35 -34.47 -31.28
C ALA A 10 -15.20 -35.51 -31.32
N LYS A 11 -14.39 -35.49 -32.40
CA LYS A 11 -13.25 -36.41 -32.61
C LYS A 11 -12.04 -36.18 -31.69
N SER A 12 -11.88 -34.96 -31.16
CA SER A 12 -10.77 -34.62 -30.26
C SER A 12 -11.21 -33.59 -29.20
N LYS A 13 -10.43 -33.51 -28.12
CA LYS A 13 -10.59 -32.50 -27.05
C LYS A 13 -9.42 -31.53 -27.09
N THR A 14 -9.71 -30.24 -27.01
CA THR A 14 -8.69 -29.20 -26.81
C THR A 14 -8.89 -28.61 -25.42
N TYR A 15 -7.88 -28.72 -24.57
CA TYR A 15 -7.83 -28.09 -23.26
C TYR A 15 -6.85 -26.92 -23.32
N SER A 16 -7.28 -25.73 -22.93
CA SER A 16 -6.36 -24.64 -22.64
C SER A 16 -5.93 -24.74 -21.19
N VAL A 17 -4.62 -24.77 -20.95
CA VAL A 17 -4.04 -24.67 -19.62
C VAL A 17 -3.22 -23.40 -19.59
N THR A 18 -3.53 -22.50 -18.66
CA THR A 18 -2.74 -21.30 -18.43
C THR A 18 -1.55 -21.68 -17.58
N ILE A 19 -0.35 -21.68 -18.18
CA ILE A 19 0.91 -21.83 -17.46
C ILE A 19 1.21 -20.48 -16.81
N LYS A 20 1.32 -20.45 -15.47
CA LYS A 20 1.75 -19.23 -14.77
C LYS A 20 3.23 -18.97 -15.12
N SER A 21 3.54 -17.73 -15.45
CA SER A 21 4.92 -17.30 -15.67
C SER A 21 5.67 -17.23 -14.33
N ASP A 22 6.92 -17.67 -14.32
CA ASP A 22 7.79 -17.61 -13.14
C ASP A 22 8.32 -16.20 -12.83
N THR A 23 7.96 -15.20 -13.65
CA THR A 23 8.39 -13.79 -13.49
C THR A 23 8.12 -13.20 -12.10
N HIS A 24 7.11 -13.70 -11.38
CA HIS A 24 6.75 -13.21 -10.04
C HIS A 24 7.08 -14.19 -8.90
N ALA A 25 7.74 -15.32 -9.20
CA ALA A 25 8.02 -16.35 -8.20
C ALA A 25 8.87 -15.82 -7.04
N GLU A 26 9.86 -14.97 -7.33
CA GLU A 26 10.69 -14.32 -6.30
C GLU A 26 9.90 -13.35 -5.42
N GLN A 27 8.98 -12.58 -6.01
CA GLN A 27 8.12 -11.66 -5.29
C GLN A 27 7.13 -12.41 -4.40
N GLU A 28 6.55 -13.50 -4.89
CA GLU A 28 5.68 -14.38 -4.11
C GLU A 28 6.44 -15.00 -2.93
N ALA A 29 7.65 -15.51 -3.16
CA ALA A 29 8.50 -16.02 -2.10
C ALA A 29 8.81 -14.96 -1.03
N PHE A 30 9.13 -13.73 -1.46
CA PHE A 30 9.36 -12.61 -0.54
C PHE A 30 8.12 -12.22 0.27
N GLN A 31 6.95 -12.13 -0.38
CA GLN A 31 5.69 -11.78 0.30
C GLN A 31 5.27 -12.83 1.34
N ASN A 32 5.65 -14.09 1.12
CA ASN A 32 5.39 -15.17 2.07
C ASN A 32 6.30 -15.13 3.31
N THR A 33 7.37 -14.34 3.30
CA THR A 33 8.24 -14.17 4.47
C THR A 33 7.51 -13.53 5.65
N GLU A 34 7.88 -13.94 6.86
CA GLU A 34 7.36 -13.34 8.10
C GLU A 34 7.69 -11.84 8.21
N ALA A 35 8.88 -11.43 7.73
CA ALA A 35 9.29 -10.03 7.73
C ALA A 35 8.33 -9.18 6.88
N PHE A 36 8.00 -9.63 5.66
CA PHE A 36 7.06 -8.92 4.81
C PHE A 36 5.66 -8.85 5.43
N LYS A 37 5.13 -9.98 5.94
CA LYS A 37 3.81 -10.02 6.57
C LYS A 37 3.68 -9.06 7.75
N ARG A 38 4.72 -8.97 8.59
CA ARG A 38 4.76 -8.01 9.72
C ARG A 38 4.78 -6.56 9.25
N LEU A 39 5.54 -6.25 8.20
CA LEU A 39 5.57 -4.91 7.61
C LEU A 39 4.21 -4.55 6.99
N ALA A 40 3.65 -5.45 6.17
CA ALA A 40 2.36 -5.29 5.54
C ALA A 40 1.22 -5.05 6.55
N ALA A 41 1.24 -5.78 7.68
CA ALA A 41 0.29 -5.59 8.77
C ALA A 41 0.34 -4.19 9.42
N ASN A 42 1.44 -3.44 9.25
CA ASN A 42 1.56 -2.07 9.77
C ASN A 42 1.17 -0.99 8.76
N CYS A 43 0.98 -1.33 7.48
CA CYS A 43 0.68 -0.34 6.42
C CYS A 43 -0.54 0.52 6.72
N TYR A 44 -1.59 -0.06 7.30
CA TYR A 44 -2.81 0.69 7.64
C TYR A 44 -2.55 1.89 8.58
N LYS A 45 -1.55 1.77 9.49
CA LYS A 45 -1.16 2.86 10.40
C LYS A 45 -0.47 3.99 9.64
N VAL A 46 0.38 3.63 8.68
CA VAL A 46 1.13 4.58 7.84
C VAL A 46 0.18 5.30 6.88
N GLU A 47 -0.71 4.57 6.23
CA GLU A 47 -1.70 5.13 5.30
C GLU A 47 -2.65 6.10 6.01
N ALA A 48 -3.14 5.75 7.20
CA ALA A 48 -3.97 6.65 7.99
C ALA A 48 -3.21 7.95 8.30
N LYS A 49 -1.92 7.88 8.67
CA LYS A 49 -1.12 9.08 8.97
C LYS A 49 -0.81 9.91 7.72
N ASN A 50 -0.54 9.26 6.59
CA ASN A 50 -0.33 9.94 5.32
C ASN A 50 -1.60 10.66 4.85
N SER A 51 -2.77 10.03 5.02
CA SER A 51 -4.06 10.66 4.71
C SER A 51 -4.31 11.89 5.59
N GLU A 52 -4.02 11.80 6.90
CA GLU A 52 -4.11 12.94 7.82
C GLU A 52 -3.17 14.08 7.41
N LEU A 53 -1.91 13.79 7.07
CA LEU A 53 -0.94 14.79 6.61
C LEU A 53 -1.42 15.49 5.33
N LYS A 54 -1.84 14.71 4.34
CA LYS A 54 -2.31 15.22 3.05
C LYS A 54 -3.57 16.06 3.17
N ASN A 55 -4.61 15.50 3.77
CA ASN A 55 -5.94 16.09 3.78
C ASN A 55 -6.12 17.06 4.95
N GLY A 56 -5.69 16.69 6.15
CA GLY A 56 -5.87 17.49 7.37
C GLY A 56 -4.85 18.63 7.52
N HIS A 57 -3.67 18.52 6.91
CA HIS A 57 -2.59 19.50 7.02
C HIS A 57 -2.13 20.08 5.69
N GLY A 58 -2.87 19.82 4.61
CA GLY A 58 -2.61 20.41 3.29
C GLY A 58 -1.28 19.98 2.67
N TYR A 59 -0.69 18.86 3.11
CA TYR A 59 0.59 18.39 2.61
C TYR A 59 0.56 18.00 1.12
N ASP A 60 -0.62 17.66 0.59
CA ASP A 60 -0.79 17.28 -0.82
C ASP A 60 -0.71 18.48 -1.78
N THR A 61 -0.88 19.71 -1.26
CA THR A 61 -0.87 20.93 -2.04
C THR A 61 0.44 21.69 -1.83
N ALA A 62 1.21 21.88 -2.91
CA ALA A 62 2.43 22.68 -2.85
C ALA A 62 2.10 24.17 -2.61
N SER A 63 2.71 24.76 -1.58
CA SER A 63 2.57 26.18 -1.25
C SER A 63 3.52 27.06 -2.06
N THR A 64 4.61 26.47 -2.58
CA THR A 64 5.62 27.16 -3.38
C THR A 64 6.11 26.24 -4.51
N ALA A 65 6.59 26.84 -5.60
CA ALA A 65 7.18 26.09 -6.69
C ALA A 65 8.64 25.71 -6.37
N GLY A 66 9.07 24.54 -6.83
CA GLY A 66 10.45 24.06 -6.71
C GLY A 66 10.70 23.10 -5.54
N LEU A 67 11.69 22.22 -5.73
CA LEU A 67 11.98 21.13 -4.80
C LEU A 67 12.31 21.61 -3.39
N PHE A 68 13.11 22.68 -3.28
CA PHE A 68 13.52 23.25 -1.99
C PHE A 68 12.32 23.75 -1.15
N GLY A 69 11.37 24.44 -1.79
CA GLY A 69 10.17 24.91 -1.11
C GLY A 69 9.27 23.76 -0.64
N MET A 70 9.17 22.70 -1.44
CA MET A 70 8.45 21.48 -1.09
C MET A 70 9.13 20.73 0.07
N GLU A 71 10.46 20.68 0.11
CA GLU A 71 11.22 20.08 1.22
C GLU A 71 10.98 20.82 2.54
N ILE A 72 11.06 22.15 2.53
CA ILE A 72 10.77 22.97 3.72
C ILE A 72 9.33 22.78 4.17
N GLN A 73 8.37 22.81 3.24
CA GLN A 73 6.97 22.58 3.56
C GLN A 73 6.78 21.20 4.21
N GLY A 74 7.38 20.15 3.65
CA GLY A 74 7.27 18.80 4.22
C GLY A 74 7.89 18.67 5.60
N ALA A 75 9.12 19.15 5.78
CA ALA A 75 9.78 19.12 7.08
C ALA A 75 8.96 19.87 8.15
N THR A 76 8.46 21.07 7.81
CA THR A 76 7.69 21.91 8.74
C THR A 76 6.34 21.26 9.10
N THR A 77 5.61 20.74 8.12
CA THR A 77 4.32 20.08 8.35
C THR A 77 4.48 18.84 9.23
N ILE A 78 5.46 17.98 8.92
CA ILE A 78 5.73 16.78 9.73
C ILE A 78 6.08 17.16 11.17
N PHE A 79 6.96 18.15 11.35
CA PHE A 79 7.38 18.62 12.66
C PHE A 79 6.19 19.16 13.49
N ALA A 80 5.40 20.07 12.92
CA ALA A 80 4.26 20.67 13.61
C ALA A 80 3.19 19.64 13.99
N VAL A 81 2.92 18.68 13.13
CA VAL A 81 1.94 17.62 13.37
C VAL A 81 2.40 16.67 14.47
N ASN A 82 3.69 16.33 14.49
CA ASN A 82 4.28 15.54 15.56
C ASN A 82 4.20 16.26 16.91
N LEU A 83 4.52 17.56 16.96
CA LEU A 83 4.36 18.37 18.16
C LEU A 83 2.92 18.39 18.68
N LYS A 84 1.93 18.61 17.78
CA LYS A 84 0.51 18.56 18.14
C LYS A 84 0.12 17.23 18.77
N ARG A 85 0.66 16.12 18.25
CA ARG A 85 0.39 14.79 18.80
C ARG A 85 1.02 14.58 20.17
N ILE A 86 2.27 15.02 20.38
CA ILE A 86 2.93 14.96 21.69
C ILE A 86 2.13 15.73 22.73
N LEU A 87 1.72 16.96 22.42
CA LEU A 87 0.92 17.79 23.32
C LEU A 87 -0.42 17.13 23.66
N LYS A 88 -1.11 16.55 22.66
CA LYS A 88 -2.35 15.81 22.89
C LYS A 88 -2.15 14.63 23.85
N LEU A 89 -1.10 13.85 23.66
CA LEU A 89 -0.79 12.71 24.53
C LEU A 89 -0.43 13.16 25.95
N LEU A 90 0.29 14.27 26.11
CA LEU A 90 0.59 14.82 27.44
C LEU A 90 -0.70 15.19 28.18
N ASN A 91 -1.63 15.88 27.51
CA ASN A 91 -2.91 16.28 28.09
C ASN A 91 -3.86 15.11 28.40
N GLU A 92 -3.75 13.98 27.71
CA GLU A 92 -4.55 12.77 27.97
C GLU A 92 -4.02 11.96 29.16
N ASN A 93 -2.78 12.21 29.60
CA ASN A 93 -2.14 11.55 30.73
C ASN A 93 -2.25 12.35 32.05
N GLU A 94 -2.82 13.56 32.01
CA GLU A 94 -3.24 14.35 33.19
C GLU A 94 -4.68 14.02 33.58
#